data_AF-A0A7K7FNN1-F1
#
_entry.id   AF-A0A7K7FNN1-F1
#
_cell.length_a   1.000
_cell.length_b   1.000
_cell.length_c   1.000
_cell.angle_alpha   90.00
_cell.angle_beta   90.00
_cell.angle_gamma   90.00
#
_symmetry.space_group_name_H-M   'P 1'
#
loop_
_entity.id
_entity.type
_entity.pdbx_description
1 polymer ?
#
loop_
_entity_poly.entity_id
_entity_poly.type
_entity_poly.pdbx_seq_one_letter_code
_entity_poly.pdbx_strand_id
1 'polypeptide(L)' 'LIAAALKETKGQRESRTSKTGNKTMGPCYQCGEAGHLRRNCQKAVWCHKCNMDSHATMACKKSGNFKK' A
#
# COMPACT_ATOMS: atom_id res chain seq x y z
N LEU A 1 33.66 43.02 5.23
CA LEU A 1 33.83 42.07 4.11
C LEU A 1 34.51 40.84 4.68
N ILE A 2 33.87 39.66 4.67
CA ILE A 2 34.44 38.33 4.37
C ILE A 2 33.38 37.28 4.70
N ALA A 3 32.92 36.64 3.62
CA ALA A 3 32.47 35.27 3.46
C ALA A 3 31.39 34.67 4.38
N ALA A 4 30.24 34.48 3.76
CA ALA A 4 29.20 33.51 4.06
C ALA A 4 29.72 32.07 4.28
N ALA A 5 29.06 31.32 5.16
CA ALA A 5 28.95 29.87 5.07
C ALA A 5 27.63 29.40 5.69
N LEU A 6 26.60 29.32 4.85
CA LEU A 6 25.34 28.62 5.10
C LEU A 6 25.63 27.14 5.35
N LYS A 7 25.24 26.61 6.51
CA LYS A 7 25.20 25.15 6.75
C LYS A 7 23.78 24.73 7.11
N GLU A 8 22.92 24.75 6.10
CA GLU A 8 21.60 24.13 6.15
C GLU A 8 21.71 22.69 5.64
N THR A 9 21.94 21.72 6.52
CA THR A 9 21.83 20.30 6.17
C THR A 9 20.39 19.84 6.39
N LYS A 10 19.56 20.06 5.38
CA LYS A 10 18.20 19.51 5.27
C LYS A 10 18.27 17.98 5.35
N GLY A 11 17.96 17.43 6.51
CA GLY A 11 17.70 15.99 6.71
C GLY A 11 16.30 15.64 6.23
N GLN A 12 16.13 15.46 4.91
CA GLN A 12 14.90 14.95 4.33
C GLN A 12 14.77 13.45 4.66
N ARG A 13 14.04 13.13 5.73
CA ARG A 13 13.48 11.78 5.95
C ARG A 13 12.32 11.56 4.98
N GLU A 14 12.64 11.24 3.73
CA GLU A 14 11.65 10.71 2.79
C GLU A 14 11.67 9.19 2.84
N SER A 15 10.86 8.64 3.73
CA SER A 15 10.65 7.20 3.82
C SER A 15 9.19 6.88 3.55
N ARG A 16 9.01 6.19 2.42
CA ARG A 16 7.85 5.40 1.99
C ARG A 16 6.79 6.13 1.17
N THR A 17 7.20 6.74 0.06
CA THR A 17 6.34 6.64 -1.13
C THR A 17 6.57 5.27 -1.75
N SER A 18 5.54 4.43 -1.69
CA SER A 18 5.53 3.09 -2.27
C SER A 18 5.92 3.18 -3.74
N LYS A 19 7.02 2.51 -4.08
CA LYS A 19 7.51 2.32 -5.44
C LYS A 19 6.48 1.51 -6.24
N THR A 20 5.43 2.16 -6.73
CA THR A 20 4.52 1.62 -7.74
C THR A 20 4.67 2.46 -8.99
N GLY A 21 5.80 2.26 -9.67
CA GLY A 21 5.94 2.66 -11.06
C GLY A 21 5.02 1.80 -11.92
N ASN A 22 4.45 2.44 -12.94
CA ASN A 22 3.49 1.95 -13.93
C ASN A 22 2.01 2.11 -13.54
N LYS A 23 1.33 3.09 -14.16
CA LYS A 23 -0.13 3.24 -14.17
C LYS A 23 -0.80 2.19 -15.08
N THR A 24 -0.30 0.96 -15.12
CA THR A 24 -1.14 -0.18 -15.46
C THR A 24 -2.20 -0.24 -14.37
N MET A 25 -3.49 -0.29 -14.73
CA MET A 25 -4.56 -0.59 -13.77
C MET A 25 -4.21 -1.94 -13.13
N GLY A 26 -3.55 -1.87 -11.98
CA GLY A 26 -2.99 -3.04 -11.32
C GLY A 26 -4.07 -4.06 -11.02
N PRO A 27 -3.69 -5.32 -10.77
CA PRO A 27 -4.63 -6.34 -10.35
C PRO A 27 -5.47 -5.81 -9.19
N CYS A 28 -6.77 -6.02 -9.27
CA CYS A 28 -7.74 -5.60 -8.28
C CYS A 28 -7.26 -6.02 -6.90
N TYR A 29 -7.04 -5.05 -6.01
CA TYR A 29 -6.55 -5.32 -4.65
C TYR A 29 -7.55 -6.11 -3.78
N GLN A 30 -8.75 -6.41 -4.30
CA GLN A 30 -9.75 -7.26 -3.66
C GLN A 30 -9.63 -8.72 -4.12
N CYS A 31 -9.67 -8.99 -5.43
CA CYS A 31 -9.70 -10.36 -5.98
C CYS A 31 -8.42 -10.80 -6.70
N GLY A 32 -7.47 -9.90 -6.97
CA GLY A 32 -6.23 -10.17 -7.69
C GLY A 32 -6.34 -10.18 -9.22
N GLU A 33 -7.53 -9.98 -9.80
CA GLU A 33 -7.71 -9.94 -11.26
C GLU A 33 -7.45 -8.54 -11.83
N ALA A 34 -6.79 -8.46 -12.98
CA ALA A 34 -6.60 -7.21 -13.71
C ALA A 34 -7.88 -6.79 -14.46
N GLY A 35 -7.92 -5.52 -14.90
CA GLY A 35 -9.03 -4.97 -15.69
C GLY A 35 -10.08 -4.21 -14.88
N HIS A 36 -10.04 -4.29 -13.55
CA HIS A 36 -10.89 -3.48 -12.69
C HIS A 36 -10.20 -3.09 -11.38
N LEU A 37 -10.71 -2.04 -10.74
CA LEU A 37 -10.26 -1.61 -9.42
C LEU A 37 -11.16 -2.19 -8.32
N ARG A 38 -10.73 -2.15 -7.05
CA ARG A 38 -11.54 -2.57 -5.89
C ARG A 38 -12.95 -1.99 -5.90
N ARG A 39 -13.12 -0.75 -6.39
CA ARG A 39 -14.41 -0.06 -6.48
C ARG A 39 -15.39 -0.70 -7.47
N ASN A 40 -14.87 -1.40 -8.46
CA ASN A 40 -15.62 -2.03 -9.55
C ASN A 40 -15.51 -3.56 -9.51
N CYS A 41 -15.07 -4.12 -8.38
CA CYS A 41 -14.95 -5.56 -8.18
C CYS A 41 -16.31 -6.15 -7.81
N GLN A 42 -16.80 -7.08 -8.63
CA GLN A 42 -18.06 -7.78 -8.39
C GLN A 42 -17.91 -9.05 -7.55
N LYS A 43 -16.68 -9.43 -7.17
CA LYS A 43 -16.44 -10.62 -6.33
C LYS A 43 -16.71 -10.35 -4.86
N ALA A 44 -17.05 -11.42 -4.13
CA ALA A 44 -17.23 -11.41 -2.68
C ALA A 44 -16.00 -10.88 -1.93
N VAL A 45 -16.23 -10.33 -0.74
CA VAL A 45 -15.22 -9.59 0.01
C VAL A 45 -14.19 -10.54 0.63
N TRP A 46 -12.99 -10.62 0.05
CA TRP A 46 -11.94 -11.52 0.53
C TRP A 46 -10.85 -10.85 1.37
N CYS A 47 -10.45 -11.51 2.45
CA CYS A 47 -9.36 -11.12 3.34
C CYS A 47 -8.09 -11.91 3.02
N HIS A 48 -7.08 -11.20 2.53
CA HIS A 48 -5.77 -11.77 2.24
C HIS A 48 -4.93 -12.05 3.49
N LYS A 49 -5.33 -11.56 4.68
CA LYS A 49 -4.63 -11.80 5.96
C LYS A 49 -5.02 -13.11 6.63
N CYS A 50 -6.27 -13.55 6.47
CA CYS A 50 -6.78 -14.78 7.08
C CYS A 50 -7.36 -15.76 6.07
N ASN A 51 -7.26 -15.45 4.77
CA ASN A 51 -7.70 -16.28 3.66
C ASN A 51 -9.20 -16.64 3.71
N MET A 52 -10.06 -15.70 4.16
CA MET A 52 -11.51 -15.88 4.30
C MET A 52 -12.29 -14.84 3.49
N ASP A 53 -13.45 -15.21 2.93
CA ASP A 53 -14.36 -14.33 2.16
C ASP A 53 -15.43 -13.62 3.01
N SER A 54 -15.31 -13.71 4.33
CA SER A 54 -16.26 -13.09 5.28
C SER A 54 -16.02 -11.58 5.48
N HIS A 55 -14.80 -11.08 5.24
CA HIS A 55 -14.46 -9.67 5.50
C HIS A 55 -13.29 -9.20 4.63
N ALA A 56 -13.13 -7.88 4.48
CA ALA A 56 -12.01 -7.33 3.72
C ALA A 56 -10.73 -7.34 4.56
N THR A 57 -9.56 -7.36 3.93
CA THR A 57 -8.25 -7.26 4.62
C THR A 57 -8.17 -6.13 5.66
N MET A 58 -8.89 -5.03 5.47
CA MET A 58 -8.95 -3.89 6.41
C MET A 58 -9.86 -4.14 7.62
N ALA A 59 -10.90 -4.95 7.46
CA ALA A 59 -11.81 -5.38 8.53
C ALA A 59 -11.32 -6.68 9.21
N CYS A 60 -10.10 -7.12 8.90
CA CYS A 60 -9.54 -8.31 9.47
C CYS A 60 -9.20 -8.11 10.94
N LYS A 61 -10.01 -8.75 11.80
CA LYS A 61 -9.82 -8.77 13.26
C LYS A 61 -8.58 -9.56 13.69
N LYS A 62 -7.90 -10.26 12.77
CA LYS A 62 -6.68 -11.02 13.07
C LYS A 62 -5.48 -10.06 13.17
N SER A 63 -5.39 -9.38 14.31
CA SER A 63 -4.30 -8.48 14.66
C SER A 63 -3.00 -9.26 14.89
N GLY A 64 -2.17 -9.34 13.84
CA GLY A 64 -0.70 -9.37 13.98
C GLY A 64 -0.04 -10.63 14.56
N ASN A 65 0.00 -11.73 13.80
CA ASN A 65 1.18 -12.61 13.81
C ASN A 65 1.20 -13.50 12.56
N PHE A 66 1.88 -13.04 11.51
CA PHE A 66 2.23 -13.87 10.36
C PHE A 66 3.75 -13.99 10.36
N LYS A 67 4.30 -14.70 11.35
CA LYS A 67 5.66 -15.23 11.24
C LYS A 67 5.60 -16.31 10.16
N LYS A 68 6.25 -16.00 9.05
CA LYS A 68 6.49 -16.89 7.91
C LYS A 68 7.33 -18.07 8.35
#